data_AF-A0A954A5P8-F1
#
_entry.id   AF-A0A954A5P8-F1
#
_cell.length_a   1.000
_cell.length_b   1.000
_cell.length_c   1.000
_cell.angle_alpha   90.00
_cell.angle_beta   90.00
_cell.angle_gamma   90.00
#
_symmetry.space_group_name_H-M   'P 1'
#
loop_
_entity.id
_entity.type
_entity.pdbx_description
1 polymer ?
#
loop_
_entity_poly.entity_id
_entity_poly.type
_entity_poly.pdbx_seq_one_letter_code
_entity_poly.pdbx_strand_id
1 'polypeptide(L)'
;LALLEDRDSRILRMRYGLDTGDPMTLKEIGERVSLSRERVRQIENEALKKLYAIVSGEEPEPEPTPKPKAKAKSNRRGSGKSSKSSRSRELEKA
;
A
#
# COMPACT_ATOMS: atom_id res chain seq x y z
N LEU A 1 -4.64 -7.33 19.20
CA LEU A 1 -4.04 -7.30 17.83
C LEU A 1 -3.67 -5.89 17.34
N ALA A 2 -3.68 -4.85 18.18
CA ALA A 2 -3.33 -3.48 17.78
C ALA A 2 -1.82 -3.26 17.49
N LEU A 3 -1.00 -4.29 17.69
CA LEU A 3 0.45 -4.28 17.46
C LEU A 3 0.83 -4.70 16.03
N LEU A 4 -0.14 -5.18 15.24
CA LEU A 4 0.04 -5.53 13.83
C LEU A 4 -0.54 -4.43 12.94
N GLU A 5 -0.13 -4.40 11.68
CA GLU A 5 -0.78 -3.57 10.67
C GLU A 5 -2.28 -3.89 10.55
N ASP A 6 -3.09 -2.89 10.20
CA ASP A 6 -4.55 -3.01 10.11
C ASP A 6 -4.99 -4.16 9.18
N ARG A 7 -4.22 -4.39 8.11
CA ARG A 7 -4.51 -5.45 7.14
C ARG A 7 -4.21 -6.85 7.70
N ASP A 8 -3.07 -7.00 8.36
CA ASP A 8 -2.60 -8.25 8.95
C ASP A 8 -3.54 -8.67 10.09
N SER A 9 -3.82 -7.74 11.00
CA SER A 9 -4.74 -7.97 12.11
C SER A 9 -6.15 -8.32 11.63
N ARG A 10 -6.65 -7.66 10.57
CA ARG A 10 -7.96 -7.96 9.98
C ARG A 10 -8.02 -9.36 9.38
N ILE A 11 -6.99 -9.79 8.65
CA ILE A 11 -6.92 -11.15 8.08
C ILE A 11 -6.92 -12.19 9.20
N LEU A 12 -6.12 -12.00 10.25
CA LEU A 12 -6.10 -12.92 11.39
C LEU A 12 -7.45 -12.94 12.13
N ARG A 13 -8.09 -11.79 12.35
CA ARG A 13 -9.42 -11.73 12.99
C ARG A 13 -10.46 -12.54 12.24
N MET A 14 -10.53 -12.40 10.92
CA MET A 14 -11.45 -13.19 10.09
C MET A 14 -11.08 -14.68 10.08
N ARG A 15 -9.79 -15.00 10.04
CA ARG A 15 -9.31 -16.39 10.01
C ARG A 15 -9.66 -17.17 11.28
N TYR A 16 -9.50 -16.53 12.44
CA TYR A 16 -9.70 -17.16 13.75
C TYR A 16 -11.05 -16.79 14.39
N GLY A 17 -11.94 -16.12 13.67
CA GLY A 17 -13.27 -15.75 14.17
C GLY A 17 -13.23 -14.78 15.36
N LEU A 18 -12.20 -13.94 15.47
CA LEU A 18 -12.00 -13.09 16.66
C LEU A 18 -12.97 -11.92 16.75
N ASP A 19 -13.61 -11.53 15.64
CA ASP A 19 -14.63 -10.48 15.63
C ASP A 19 -16.06 -11.06 15.71
N THR A 20 -16.34 -12.14 14.97
CA THR A 20 -17.72 -12.68 14.79
C THR A 20 -17.94 -14.05 15.43
N GLY A 21 -16.91 -14.72 15.94
CA GLY A 21 -16.97 -16.10 16.45
C GLY A 21 -16.78 -17.17 15.38
N ASP A 22 -17.05 -16.85 14.11
CA ASP A 22 -16.96 -17.79 13.00
C ASP A 22 -15.63 -17.67 12.24
N PRO A 23 -14.78 -18.71 12.23
CA PRO A 23 -13.53 -18.69 11.47
C PRO A 23 -13.80 -18.84 9.97
N MET A 24 -13.16 -17.99 9.17
CA MET A 24 -13.23 -18.04 7.71
C MET A 24 -12.05 -18.80 7.10
N THR A 25 -12.24 -19.40 5.93
CA THR A 25 -11.17 -20.01 5.14
C THR A 25 -10.36 -18.96 4.39
N LEU A 26 -9.13 -19.31 3.98
CA LEU A 26 -8.27 -18.43 3.18
C LEU A 26 -8.92 -17.98 1.86
N LYS A 27 -9.78 -18.84 1.29
CA LYS A 27 -10.52 -18.53 0.05
C LYS A 27 -11.57 -17.45 0.30
N GLU A 28 -12.42 -17.65 1.30
CA GLU A 28 -13.50 -16.70 1.64
C GLU A 28 -12.94 -15.35 2.10
N ILE A 29 -11.84 -15.37 2.86
CA ILE A 29 -11.11 -14.15 3.22
C ILE A 29 -10.61 -13.45 1.96
N GLY A 30 -9.97 -14.19 1.05
CA GLY A 30 -9.48 -13.66 -0.22
C GLY A 30 -10.58 -12.98 -1.04
N GLU A 31 -11.76 -13.61 -1.13
CA GLU A 31 -12.93 -13.03 -1.80
C GLU A 31 -13.37 -11.72 -1.13
N ARG A 32 -13.38 -11.67 0.22
CA ARG A 32 -13.83 -10.50 1.00
C ARG A 32 -12.85 -9.32 0.96
N VAL A 33 -11.55 -9.57 0.83
CA VAL A 33 -10.51 -8.51 0.76
C VAL A 33 -9.92 -8.34 -0.64
N SER A 34 -10.52 -8.98 -1.66
CA SER A 34 -10.07 -8.94 -3.06
C SER A 34 -8.61 -9.36 -3.25
N LEU A 35 -8.22 -10.46 -2.60
CA LEU A 35 -6.89 -11.08 -2.71
C LEU A 35 -7.00 -12.53 -3.14
N SER A 36 -5.94 -13.03 -3.78
CA SER A 36 -5.82 -14.46 -4.02
C SER A 36 -5.65 -15.21 -2.70
N ARG A 37 -6.12 -16.46 -2.65
CA ARG A 37 -5.92 -17.38 -1.52
C ARG A 37 -4.45 -17.44 -1.09
N GLU A 38 -3.55 -17.51 -2.06
CA GLU A 38 -2.11 -17.57 -1.80
C GLU A 38 -1.58 -16.29 -1.15
N ARG A 39 -2.06 -15.13 -1.59
CA ARG A 39 -1.67 -13.86 -0.97
C ARG A 39 -2.18 -13.75 0.47
N VAL A 40 -3.38 -14.27 0.76
CA VAL A 40 -3.89 -14.34 2.14
C VAL A 40 -3.02 -15.26 3.00
N ARG A 41 -2.60 -16.43 2.49
CA ARG A 41 -1.68 -17.34 3.19
C ARG A 41 -0.34 -16.68 3.52
N GLN A 42 0.22 -15.91 2.59
CA GLN A 42 1.47 -15.17 2.82
C GLN A 42 1.30 -14.17 3.96
N ILE A 43 0.25 -13.37 3.91
CA ILE A 43 -0.02 -12.36 4.95
C ILE A 43 -0.28 -13.02 6.31
N GLU A 44 -1.02 -14.13 6.36
CA GLU A 44 -1.24 -14.91 7.58
C GLU A 44 0.10 -15.35 8.21
N ASN A 45 1.00 -15.94 7.41
CA ASN A 45 2.30 -16.39 7.89
C ASN A 45 3.20 -15.22 8.35
N GLU A 46 3.22 -14.12 7.61
CA GLU A 46 3.97 -12.90 7.98
C GLU A 46 3.44 -12.34 9.31
N ALA A 47 2.12 -12.22 9.46
CA ALA A 47 1.49 -11.72 10.66
C ALA A 47 1.72 -12.62 11.88
N LEU A 48 1.69 -13.95 11.71
CA LEU A 48 1.98 -14.91 12.78
C LEU A 48 3.44 -14.83 13.23
N LYS A 49 4.39 -14.69 12.30
CA LYS A 49 5.80 -14.50 12.64
C LYS A 49 6.03 -13.22 13.45
N LYS A 50 5.39 -12.11 13.04
CA LYS A 50 5.42 -10.84 13.80
C LYS A 50 4.89 -11.03 15.22
N LEU A 51 3.73 -11.69 15.37
CA LEU A 51 3.16 -11.95 16.69
C LEU A 51 4.08 -12.80 17.55
N TYR A 52 4.69 -13.84 16.98
CA TYR A 52 5.62 -14.70 17.71
C TYR A 52 6.84 -13.92 18.22
N ALA A 53 7.45 -13.07 17.38
CA ALA A 53 8.58 -12.23 17.76
C ALA A 53 8.22 -11.28 18.91
N ILE A 54 7.09 -10.57 18.79
CA ILE A 54 6.60 -9.64 19.81
C ILE A 54 6.36 -10.35 21.15
N VAL A 55 5.77 -11.54 21.13
CA VAL A 55 5.47 -12.31 22.36
C VAL A 55 6.73 -12.92 22.97
N SER A 56 7.66 -13.38 22.14
CA SER A 56 8.88 -14.05 22.60
C SER A 56 9.98 -13.07 23.02
N GLY A 57 9.81 -11.76 22.78
CA GLY A 57 10.82 -10.74 23.05
C GLY A 57 12.03 -10.81 22.11
N GLU A 58 11.92 -11.58 21.04
CA GLU A 58 12.92 -11.68 19.98
C GLU A 58 12.67 -10.51 19.03
N GLU A 59 13.68 -9.66 18.79
CA GLU A 59 13.52 -8.57 17.83
C GLU A 59 13.19 -9.19 16.46
N PRO A 60 12.07 -8.81 15.83
CA PRO A 60 11.75 -9.34 14.53
C PRO A 60 12.85 -8.92 13.56
N GLU A 61 13.58 -9.90 13.03
CA GLU A 61 14.46 -9.75 11.87
C GLU A 61 13.78 -8.81 10.86
N PRO A 62 14.47 -7.76 10.38
CA PRO A 62 13.84 -6.69 9.64
C PRO A 62 13.09 -7.27 8.45
N GLU A 63 11.78 -7.02 8.39
CA GLU A 63 10.98 -7.41 7.24
C GLU A 63 11.65 -6.91 5.95
N PRO A 64 11.51 -7.60 4.81
CA PRO A 64 11.71 -6.94 3.52
C PRO A 64 10.65 -5.84 3.41
N THR A 65 10.98 -4.64 3.89
CA THR A 65 10.07 -3.50 3.90
C THR A 65 9.45 -3.35 2.51
N PRO A 66 8.12 -3.25 2.37
CA PRO A 66 7.57 -2.82 1.10
C PRO A 66 8.14 -1.42 0.85
N LYS A 67 9.02 -1.30 -0.15
CA LYS A 67 9.59 -0.03 -0.59
C LYS A 67 8.47 1.02 -0.60
N PRO A 68 8.69 2.22 -0.04
CA PRO A 68 7.65 3.22 0.06
C PRO A 68 7.02 3.40 -1.32
N LYS A 69 5.72 3.13 -1.45
CA LYS A 69 4.96 3.46 -2.66
C LYS A 69 5.16 4.96 -2.86
N ALA A 70 5.96 5.33 -3.84
CA ALA A 70 6.34 6.71 -4.07
C ALA A 70 5.07 7.57 -4.08
N LYS A 71 4.95 8.50 -3.12
CA LYS A 71 3.89 9.50 -3.17
C LYS A 71 4.03 10.23 -4.50
N ALA A 72 3.03 10.14 -5.36
CA ALA A 72 2.98 10.86 -6.61
C ALA A 72 3.25 12.35 -6.32
N LYS A 73 4.32 12.89 -6.91
CA LYS A 73 4.61 14.33 -6.88
C LYS A 73 3.42 15.06 -7.50
N SER A 74 2.64 15.73 -6.65
CA SER A 74 1.74 16.80 -7.03
C SER A 74 2.55 17.87 -7.75
N ASN A 75 2.52 17.88 -9.09
CA ASN A 75 3.09 18.95 -9.89
C ASN A 75 2.18 20.18 -9.76
N ARG A 76 2.37 20.97 -8.70
CA ARG A 76 2.01 22.39 -8.72
C ARG A 76 3.03 23.13 -9.60
N ARG A 77 2.87 23.04 -10.92
CA ARG A 77 3.55 23.94 -11.86
C ARG A 77 2.67 25.17 -12.03
N GLY A 78 2.99 26.23 -11.31
CA GLY A 78 2.62 27.58 -11.73
C GLY A 78 3.32 27.88 -13.05
N SER A 79 2.55 28.16 -14.10
CA SER A 79 3.05 28.73 -15.34
C SER A 79 2.80 30.23 -15.31
N GLY A 80 3.90 30.98 -15.14
CA GLY A 80 3.94 32.42 -15.35
C GLY A 80 3.53 32.77 -16.79
N LYS A 81 2.77 33.85 -16.91
CA LYS A 81 2.45 34.50 -18.18
C LYS A 81 3.70 35.23 -18.67
N SER A 82 4.40 34.68 -19.66
CA SER A 82 5.49 35.38 -20.36
C SER A 82 4.97 35.99 -21.66
N SER A 83 4.98 37.33 -21.67
CA SER A 83 5.17 38.26 -22.79
C SER A 83 5.03 37.73 -24.24
N LYS A 84 4.00 38.21 -24.94
CA LYS A 84 3.93 38.21 -26.41
C LYS A 84 4.98 39.18 -26.96
N SER A 85 5.95 38.67 -27.72
CA SER A 85 6.81 39.46 -28.61
C SER A 85 6.48 39.05 -30.05
N SER A 86 5.63 39.83 -30.71
CA SER A 86 5.34 39.68 -32.13
C SER A 86 6.28 40.58 -32.93
N ARG A 87 7.24 39.99 -33.65
CA ARG A 87 8.05 40.66 -34.67
C ARG A 87 7.87 39.85 -35.95
N SER A 88 7.00 40.32 -36.85
CA SER A 88 6.88 39.78 -38.20
C SER A 88 7.36 40.84 -39.19
N ARG A 89 8.32 40.41 -40.00
CA ARG A 89 8.95 41.12 -41.12
C ARG A 89 8.00 41.11 -42.33
N GLU A 90 7.98 42.19 -43.10
CA GLU A 90 7.70 42.12 -44.53
C GLU A 90 8.81 42.84 -45.31
N LEU A 91 9.19 42.21 -46.40
CA LEU A 91 10.35 42.48 -47.24
C LEU A 91 9.95 43.44 -48.36
N GLU A 92 10.74 44.49 -48.53
CA GLU A 92 10.75 45.36 -49.69
C GLU A 92 11.38 44.59 -50.88
N LYS A 93 10.66 44.47 -51.99
CA LYS A 93 11.23 44.07 -53.28
C LYS A 93 11.05 45.22 -54.26
N ALA A 94 12.18 45.78 -54.66
CA ALA A 94 12.39 46.52 -55.90
C ALA A 94 12.52 45.53 -57.09
#